data_AF-A0A831RLU0-F1
#
_entry.id   AF-A0A831RLU0-F1
#
_cell.length_a   1.000
_cell.length_b   1.000
_cell.length_c   1.000
_cell.angle_alpha   90.00
_cell.angle_beta   90.00
_cell.angle_gamma   90.00
#
_symmetry.space_group_name_H-M   'P 1'
#
loop_
_entity.id
_entity.type
_entity.pdbx_description
1 polymer ?
#
loop_
_entity_poly.entity_id
_entity_poly.type
_entity_poly.pdbx_seq_one_letter_code
_entity_poly.pdbx_strand_id
1 'polypeptide(L)'
;MKTPKLIKKVRKYLEAGSRKQRKEAKCIRELLKKLKKKERALQARLEKEKDPKKRRQIRKNLDIIYAQRKKGVAILKELKKK
;
A
#
# COMPACT_ATOMS: atom_id res chain seq x y z
N MET A 1 -10.16 -13.38 -3.63
CA MET A 1 -10.58 -13.41 -2.21
C MET A 1 -10.64 -12.00 -1.60
N LYS A 2 -11.85 -11.57 -1.24
CA LYS A 2 -12.26 -10.62 -0.17
C LYS A 2 -11.32 -9.42 0.15
N THR A 3 -11.08 -8.54 -0.83
CA THR A 3 -10.48 -7.19 -0.68
C THR A 3 -11.13 -6.29 0.40
N PRO A 4 -12.46 -6.30 0.64
CA PRO A 4 -13.06 -5.48 1.69
C PRO A 4 -12.72 -5.96 3.11
N LYS A 5 -12.36 -7.24 3.30
CA LYS A 5 -11.97 -7.77 4.61
C LYS A 5 -10.62 -7.22 5.07
N LEU A 6 -9.73 -6.88 4.14
CA LEU A 6 -8.43 -6.29 4.47
C LEU A 6 -8.62 -4.88 5.04
N ILE A 7 -9.47 -4.08 4.38
CA ILE A 7 -9.78 -2.71 4.79
C ILE A 7 -10.52 -2.68 6.13
N LYS A 8 -11.48 -3.59 6.34
CA LYS A 8 -12.18 -3.73 7.63
C LYS A 8 -11.23 -4.15 8.76
N LYS A 9 -10.29 -5.07 8.51
CA LYS A 9 -9.25 -5.42 9.50
C LYS A 9 -8.39 -4.20 9.83
N VAL A 10 -7.92 -3.46 8.83
CA VAL A 10 -7.10 -2.25 9.04
C VAL A 10 -7.83 -1.24 9.93
N ARG A 11 -9.13 -0.98 9.69
CA ARG A 11 -9.95 -0.10 10.55
C ARG A 11 -10.15 -0.63 11.97
N LYS A 12 -10.46 -1.92 12.13
CA LYS A 12 -10.74 -2.51 13.45
C LYS A 12 -9.50 -2.64 14.33
N TYR A 13 -8.30 -2.63 13.73
CA TYR A 13 -7.04 -2.58 14.47
C TYR A 13 -6.65 -1.14 14.88
N LEU A 14 -6.98 -0.13 14.06
CA LEU A 14 -6.71 1.29 14.28
C LEU A 14 -7.36 1.90 15.55
N GLU A 15 -8.42 1.28 16.08
CA GLU A 15 -9.15 1.78 17.26
C GLU A 15 -8.54 1.37 18.62
N ALA A 16 -7.58 0.44 18.67
CA ALA A 16 -7.18 -0.17 19.93
C ALA A 16 -5.79 0.25 20.42
N GLY A 17 -5.64 1.35 21.18
CA GLY A 17 -4.65 1.53 22.27
C GLY A 17 -3.12 1.55 22.01
N SER A 18 -2.41 2.39 22.76
CA SER A 18 -1.02 2.88 22.57
C SER A 18 0.15 1.86 22.55
N ARG A 19 0.00 0.63 23.06
CA ARG A 19 0.98 -0.46 22.82
C ARG A 19 0.78 -1.19 21.48
N LYS A 20 -0.44 -1.24 20.96
CA LYS A 20 -0.73 -1.78 19.62
C LYS A 20 -0.30 -0.78 18.55
N GLN A 21 -0.38 0.53 18.79
CA GLN A 21 0.06 1.58 17.84
C GLN A 21 1.51 1.40 17.35
N ARG A 22 2.47 1.00 18.22
CA ARG A 22 3.86 0.71 17.78
C ARG A 22 3.94 -0.55 16.90
N LYS A 23 3.21 -1.61 17.25
CA LYS A 23 3.11 -2.82 16.41
C LYS A 23 2.39 -2.53 15.09
N GLU A 24 1.37 -1.68 15.11
CA GLU A 24 0.62 -1.22 13.94
C GLU A 24 1.47 -0.36 13.01
N ALA A 25 2.22 0.59 13.54
CA ALA A 25 3.17 1.38 12.75
C ALA A 25 4.22 0.48 12.07
N LYS A 26 4.68 -0.58 12.76
CA LYS A 26 5.58 -1.60 12.18
C LYS A 26 4.89 -2.39 11.07
N CYS A 27 3.65 -2.87 11.29
CA CYS A 27 2.86 -3.57 10.28
C CYS A 27 2.58 -2.70 9.04
N ILE A 28 2.21 -1.43 9.23
CA ILE A 28 1.96 -0.47 8.15
C ILE A 28 3.26 -0.20 7.37
N ARG A 29 4.40 -0.02 8.06
CA ARG A 29 5.71 0.11 7.40
C ARG A 29 6.07 -1.12 6.55
N GLU A 30 5.86 -2.32 7.06
CA GLU A 30 6.14 -3.56 6.32
C GLU A 30 5.20 -3.72 5.11
N LEU A 31 3.92 -3.36 5.24
CA LEU A 31 2.99 -3.29 4.12
C LEU A 31 3.42 -2.27 3.06
N LEU A 32 3.85 -1.08 3.46
CA LEU A 32 4.35 -0.05 2.54
C LEU A 32 5.65 -0.48 1.84
N LYS A 33 6.55 -1.19 2.53
CA LYS A 33 7.73 -1.80 1.90
C LYS A 33 7.32 -2.84 0.84
N LYS A 34 6.36 -3.72 1.15
CA LYS A 34 5.84 -4.71 0.19
C LYS A 34 5.20 -4.03 -1.03
N LEU A 35 4.43 -2.97 -0.81
CA LEU A 35 3.86 -2.15 -1.90
C LEU A 35 4.95 -1.49 -2.75
N LYS A 36 6.00 -0.92 -2.13
CA LYS A 36 7.14 -0.34 -2.85
C LYS A 36 7.89 -1.38 -3.70
N LYS A 37 8.07 -2.61 -3.20
CA LYS A 37 8.66 -3.71 -3.99
C LYS A 37 7.78 -4.08 -5.19
N LYS A 38 6.46 -4.16 -4.99
CA LYS A 38 5.50 -4.42 -6.08
C LYS A 38 5.47 -3.31 -7.12
N GLU A 39 5.51 -2.05 -6.69
CA GLU A 39 5.60 -0.87 -7.56
C GLU A 39 6.83 -0.97 -8.47
N ARG A 40 8.02 -1.18 -7.90
CA ARG A 40 9.27 -1.35 -8.66
C ARG A 40 9.22 -2.51 -9.65
N ALA A 41 8.67 -3.66 -9.23
CA ALA A 41 8.54 -4.81 -10.11
C ALA A 41 7.59 -4.54 -11.30
N LEU A 42 6.49 -3.82 -11.06
CA LEU A 42 5.55 -3.42 -12.11
C LEU A 42 6.16 -2.35 -13.03
N GLN A 43 6.97 -1.44 -12.51
CA GLN A 43 7.71 -0.45 -13.30
C GLN A 43 8.70 -1.13 -14.24
N ALA A 44 9.53 -2.04 -13.70
CA ALA A 44 10.47 -2.82 -14.52
C ALA A 44 9.76 -3.69 -15.57
N ARG A 45 8.56 -4.20 -15.26
CA ARG A 45 7.71 -4.88 -16.24
C ARG A 45 7.16 -3.93 -17.31
N LEU A 46 6.74 -2.72 -16.93
CA LEU A 46 6.24 -1.71 -17.86
C LEU A 46 7.32 -1.26 -18.87
N GLU A 47 8.57 -1.19 -18.43
CA GLU A 47 9.71 -0.82 -19.28
C GLU A 47 10.03 -1.89 -20.33
N LYS A 48 9.85 -3.17 -19.97
CA LYS A 48 10.08 -4.31 -20.87
C LYS A 48 8.87 -4.68 -21.74
N GLU A 49 7.67 -4.24 -21.35
CA GLU A 49 6.43 -4.55 -22.05
C GLU A 49 6.28 -3.67 -23.29
N LYS A 50 6.24 -4.32 -24.46
CA LYS A 50 6.04 -3.65 -25.77
C LYS A 50 4.56 -3.58 -26.16
N ASP A 51 3.73 -4.44 -25.57
CA ASP A 51 2.30 -4.48 -25.87
C ASP A 51 1.57 -3.27 -25.25
N PRO A 52 0.89 -2.44 -26.07
CA PRO A 52 0.26 -1.20 -25.59
C PRO A 52 -0.92 -1.46 -24.65
N LYS A 53 -1.66 -2.56 -24.83
CA LYS A 53 -2.81 -2.93 -23.99
C LYS A 53 -2.33 -3.38 -22.61
N LYS A 54 -1.29 -4.22 -22.56
CA LYS A 54 -0.64 -4.65 -21.31
C LYS A 54 0.04 -3.49 -20.60
N ARG A 55 0.74 -2.59 -21.32
CA ARG A 55 1.30 -1.36 -20.74
C ARG A 55 0.23 -0.50 -20.07
N ARG A 56 -0.92 -0.31 -20.73
CA ARG A 56 -2.04 0.45 -20.15
C ARG A 56 -2.57 -0.18 -18.86
N GLN A 57 -2.67 -1.52 -18.83
CA GLN A 57 -3.11 -2.25 -17.64
C GLN A 57 -2.09 -2.14 -16.49
N ILE A 58 -0.79 -2.26 -16.80
CA ILE A 58 0.29 -2.12 -15.82
C ILE A 58 0.32 -0.68 -15.26
N ARG A 59 0.13 0.33 -16.10
CA ARG A 59 -0.01 1.74 -15.67
C ARG A 59 -1.17 1.95 -14.71
N LYS A 60 -2.37 1.46 -15.03
CA LYS A 60 -3.53 1.54 -14.11
C LYS A 60 -3.24 0.89 -12.75
N ASN A 61 -2.58 -0.27 -12.76
CA ASN A 61 -2.18 -0.94 -11.52
C ASN A 61 -1.13 -0.14 -10.73
N LEU A 62 -0.20 0.52 -11.42
CA LEU A 62 0.78 1.41 -10.80
C LEU A 62 0.10 2.62 -10.13
N ASP A 63 -0.87 3.26 -10.79
CA ASP A 63 -1.63 4.38 -10.22
C ASP A 63 -2.37 4.00 -8.94
N ILE A 64 -3.02 2.84 -8.93
CA ILE A 64 -3.72 2.31 -7.75
C ILE A 64 -2.72 2.09 -6.60
N ILE A 65 -1.56 1.48 -6.88
CA ILE A 65 -0.53 1.22 -5.87
C ILE A 65 0.04 2.54 -5.34
N TYR A 66 0.27 3.53 -6.21
CA TYR A 66 0.76 4.84 -5.84
C TYR A 66 -0.22 5.57 -4.91
N ALA A 67 -1.52 5.59 -5.27
CA ALA A 67 -2.56 6.18 -4.44
C ALA A 67 -2.68 5.49 -3.07
N GLN A 68 -2.59 4.15 -3.02
CA GLN A 68 -2.62 3.39 -1.78
C GLN A 68 -1.39 3.66 -0.90
N ARG A 69 -0.20 3.74 -1.51
CA ARG A 69 1.05 4.04 -0.81
C ARG A 69 1.03 5.45 -0.24
N LYS A 70 0.55 6.43 -1.00
CA LYS A 70 0.38 7.82 -0.53
C LYS A 70 -0.55 7.88 0.69
N LYS A 71 -1.68 7.17 0.66
CA LYS A 71 -2.61 7.06 1.80
C LYS A 71 -1.94 6.41 3.02
N GLY A 72 -1.23 5.30 2.86
CA GLY A 72 -0.56 4.65 3.99
C GLY A 72 0.57 5.48 4.60
N VAL A 73 1.29 6.28 3.79
CA VAL A 73 2.29 7.24 4.29
C VAL A 73 1.62 8.38 5.07
N ALA A 74 0.49 8.90 4.61
CA ALA A 74 -0.27 9.93 5.33
C ALA A 74 -0.70 9.43 6.72
N ILE A 75 -1.27 8.23 6.79
CA ILE A 75 -1.66 7.58 8.06
C ILE A 75 -0.45 7.43 9.00
N LEU A 76 0.72 7.04 8.50
CA LEU A 76 1.94 6.95 9.32
C LEU A 76 2.40 8.32 9.85
N LYS A 77 2.20 9.40 9.08
CA LYS A 77 2.53 10.76 9.54
C LYS A 77 1.58 11.21 10.65
N GLU A 78 0.29 10.92 10.53
CA GLU A 78 -0.70 11.22 11.57
C GLU A 78 -0.43 10.44 12.86
N LEU A 79 -0.10 9.15 12.75
CA LEU A 79 0.26 8.30 13.89
C LEU A 79 1.56 8.73 14.60
N LYS A 80 2.42 9.52 13.96
CA LYS A 80 3.65 10.07 14.56
C LYS A 80 3.46 11.44 15.20
N LYS A 81 2.40 12.17 14.83
CA LYS A 81 2.08 13.51 15.37
C LYS A 81 1.24 13.44 16.66
N LYS A 82 0.65 12.28 16.93
CA LYS A 82 0.04 11.91 18.22
C LYS A 82 1.08 11.30 19.14
#